data_AF-A0A380YNS9-F1
#
_entry.id   AF-A0A380YNS9-F1
#
_cell.length_a   1.000
_cell.length_b   1.000
_cell.length_c   1.000
_cell.angle_alpha   90.00
_cell.angle_beta   90.00
_cell.angle_gamma   90.00
#
_symmetry.space_group_name_H-M   'P 1'
#
loop_
_entity.id
_entity.type
_entity.pdbx_description
1 polymer ?
#
loop_
_entity_poly.entity_id
_entity_poly.type
_entity_poly.pdbx_seq_one_letter_code
_entity_poly.pdbx_strand_id
1 'polypeptide(L)'
;MKISIKLILYSFLLLATTGAQAQEETFTPPFDFPITFSGNFGEIRSNHFHGGLDFKTGGVIGKPVHALADGHISRIRVTHGSGYVLDVDYDNGYSTINRHLSAFTGDVARRVKELQYEKESWEVEIVPEPGEYPVKAGQVIALSGNTGYSFGPHLHLDMIESATGDYIDPLPFFMEKVKDNTAPHAEGIILFPQPGKGVVNGKQTRQTFPASPAKPITAWGLIGVGIRAYDHMDGVGNRYGVHTVILEVDGVEVFRSVVDRFAYEENRYINSWTHGQYMKSFVEPGNRLRMLHASNGNRGLIEINEERPYRLVYTLSDALGNTSKVRFTIQGRNTAIRPVEHREKYAFKWDKTNYLQEPGLELVVPRGMLYDDVWLNYSVRADSGDVAFTYQLNDTRIPMHGACEMRIGLRRDDLEDKSKYYVAGVTAKGGKYSVGGVYEDGFMKVRIRDLATYTVAVDTVPPEIIPLNPQQWGRTGRIVFRAKDKGTGVNSYRGTIDGKYALFGKPNSISGNLVCELDPEHVKKGGRHTVEMTVTDGCGNQTVGQFHFVW
;
A
#
# COMPACT_ATOMS: atom_id res chain seq x y z
N MET A 1 65.37 60.50 20.48
CA MET A 1 65.57 59.13 21.00
C MET A 1 64.86 58.17 20.05
N LYS A 2 65.57 57.12 19.60
CA LYS A 2 65.07 56.06 18.72
C LYS A 2 63.75 55.48 19.26
N ILE A 3 62.90 54.92 18.40
CA ILE A 3 62.51 53.48 18.44
C ILE A 3 61.61 53.15 17.24
N SER A 4 62.21 52.32 16.37
CA SER A 4 61.71 51.41 15.36
C SER A 4 60.23 51.03 15.36
N ILE A 5 59.65 51.15 14.16
CA ILE A 5 58.47 50.45 13.67
C ILE A 5 58.80 48.95 13.57
N LYS A 6 58.02 48.10 14.25
CA LYS A 6 57.95 46.66 13.97
C LYS A 6 56.63 46.37 13.26
N LEU A 7 56.75 46.00 11.98
CA LEU A 7 55.69 45.43 11.15
C LEU A 7 55.35 44.04 11.68
N ILE A 8 54.11 43.80 12.12
CA ILE A 8 53.60 42.46 12.40
C ILE A 8 52.81 42.04 11.17
N LEU A 9 53.34 41.05 10.44
CA LEU A 9 52.72 40.42 9.29
C LEU A 9 51.64 39.45 9.80
N TYR A 10 50.36 39.79 9.62
CA TYR A 10 49.27 38.84 9.79
C TYR A 10 49.20 37.94 8.55
N SER A 11 49.62 36.69 8.71
CA SER A 11 49.42 35.61 7.74
C SER A 11 47.93 35.28 7.63
N PHE A 12 47.32 35.66 6.51
CA PHE A 12 45.98 35.23 6.11
C PHE A 12 46.03 33.76 5.67
N LEU A 13 45.50 32.86 6.49
CA LEU A 13 45.28 31.47 6.10
C LEU A 13 44.00 31.42 5.25
N LEU A 14 44.13 31.30 3.93
CA LEU A 14 43.01 30.96 3.06
C LEU A 14 42.58 29.52 3.37
N LEU A 15 41.48 29.35 4.10
CA LEU A 15 40.72 28.11 4.07
C LEU A 15 40.06 28.00 2.68
N ALA A 16 40.65 27.18 1.81
CA ALA A 16 40.00 26.72 0.60
C ALA A 16 38.82 25.82 1.03
N THR A 17 37.61 26.37 1.05
CA THR A 17 36.39 25.58 1.06
C THR A 17 36.29 24.91 -0.31
N THR A 18 36.74 23.66 -0.41
CA THR A 18 36.33 22.78 -1.50
C THR A 18 34.82 22.57 -1.34
N GLY A 19 34.04 23.35 -2.07
CA GLY A 19 32.65 22.99 -2.32
C GLY A 19 32.65 21.63 -3.00
N ALA A 20 32.22 20.61 -2.29
CA ALA A 20 31.78 19.38 -2.93
C ALA A 20 30.61 19.77 -3.82
N GLN A 21 30.90 19.98 -5.10
CA GLN A 21 29.89 20.02 -6.13
C GLN A 21 29.26 18.63 -6.10
N ALA A 22 28.06 18.52 -5.53
CA ALA A 22 27.28 17.28 -5.61
C ALA A 22 27.17 16.98 -7.11
N GLN A 23 27.81 15.89 -7.53
CA GLN A 23 27.61 15.37 -8.87
C GLN A 23 26.12 15.00 -8.94
N GLU A 24 25.38 15.60 -9.88
CA GLU A 24 24.03 15.12 -10.14
C GLU A 24 24.17 13.66 -10.55
N GLU A 25 23.70 12.75 -9.68
CA GLU A 25 23.78 11.32 -9.91
C GLU A 25 22.95 10.98 -11.14
N THR A 26 23.62 10.55 -12.21
CA THR A 26 22.97 10.24 -13.49
C THR A 26 22.63 8.76 -13.57
N PHE A 27 21.35 8.43 -13.71
CA PHE A 27 20.88 7.06 -13.92
C PHE A 27 20.60 6.76 -15.39
N THR A 28 20.96 5.54 -15.80
CA THR A 28 20.52 4.96 -17.07
C THR A 28 19.04 4.59 -16.96
N PRO A 29 18.21 4.90 -17.98
CA PRO A 29 16.83 4.45 -18.03
C PRO A 29 16.71 2.92 -17.92
N PRO A 30 15.64 2.40 -17.29
CA PRO A 30 15.41 0.96 -17.22
C PRO A 30 15.05 0.33 -18.58
N PHE A 31 14.81 1.14 -19.63
CA PHE A 31 14.42 0.72 -20.98
C PHE A 31 15.01 1.62 -22.07
N ASP A 32 15.19 1.08 -23.28
CA ASP A 32 15.70 1.80 -24.46
C ASP A 32 14.62 2.54 -25.28
N PHE A 33 13.37 2.55 -24.82
CA PHE A 33 12.24 3.18 -25.50
C PHE A 33 11.69 4.37 -24.68
N PRO A 34 10.88 5.26 -25.29
CA PRO A 34 10.35 6.43 -24.59
C PRO A 34 9.59 6.06 -23.30
N ILE A 35 9.92 6.76 -22.22
CA ILE A 35 9.35 6.51 -20.90
C ILE A 35 7.93 7.06 -20.85
N THR A 36 7.00 6.21 -20.43
CA THR A 36 5.66 6.61 -20.02
C THR A 36 5.25 5.79 -18.81
N PHE A 37 4.39 6.35 -17.96
CA PHE A 37 4.01 5.71 -16.71
C PHE A 37 2.56 5.21 -16.73
N SER A 38 2.28 4.23 -15.88
CA SER A 38 0.93 3.83 -15.48
C SER A 38 0.58 4.25 -14.04
N GLY A 39 1.58 4.66 -13.25
CA GLY A 39 1.43 5.24 -11.92
C GLY A 39 2.72 5.93 -11.46
N ASN A 40 2.61 6.97 -10.63
CA ASN A 40 3.73 7.75 -10.12
C ASN A 40 3.99 7.53 -8.62
N PHE A 41 5.09 8.11 -8.12
CA PHE A 41 5.48 7.99 -6.72
C PHE A 41 4.44 8.64 -5.81
N GLY A 42 4.17 7.98 -4.68
CA GLY A 42 3.31 8.52 -3.64
C GLY A 42 1.81 8.52 -3.95
N GLU A 43 1.37 7.88 -5.04
CA GLU A 43 -0.05 7.69 -5.32
C GLU A 43 -0.79 7.08 -4.14
N ILE A 44 -2.02 7.55 -3.95
CA ILE A 44 -2.88 7.10 -2.86
C ILE A 44 -3.37 5.67 -3.14
N ARG A 45 -2.89 4.70 -2.35
CA ARG A 45 -3.44 3.34 -2.30
C ARG A 45 -4.22 3.14 -0.99
N SER A 46 -4.97 2.05 -0.91
CA SER A 46 -5.94 1.83 0.17
C SER A 46 -5.35 1.86 1.59
N ASN A 47 -4.08 1.48 1.78
CA ASN A 47 -3.45 1.43 3.11
C ASN A 47 -1.93 1.73 3.11
N HIS A 48 -1.36 2.14 1.97
CA HIS A 48 0.07 2.46 1.79
C HIS A 48 0.23 3.47 0.63
N PHE A 49 1.43 4.02 0.46
CA PHE A 49 1.79 4.82 -0.71
C PHE A 49 2.30 3.93 -1.83
N HIS A 50 2.16 4.38 -3.07
CA HIS A 50 2.91 3.79 -4.17
C HIS A 50 4.40 4.17 -4.05
N GLY A 51 5.29 3.21 -3.83
CA GLY A 51 6.70 3.48 -3.49
C GLY A 51 7.62 3.79 -4.66
N GLY A 52 7.10 3.87 -5.88
CA GLY A 52 7.91 3.96 -7.07
C GLY A 52 7.16 4.45 -8.30
N LEU A 53 7.76 4.20 -9.46
CA LEU A 53 7.15 4.46 -10.77
C LEU A 53 6.76 3.16 -11.45
N ASP A 54 5.58 3.14 -12.06
CA ASP A 54 5.16 2.03 -12.92
C ASP A 54 5.46 2.38 -14.39
N PHE A 55 6.60 1.90 -14.90
CA PHE A 55 7.02 2.09 -16.29
C PHE A 55 6.22 1.19 -17.23
N LYS A 56 5.52 1.79 -18.18
CA LYS A 56 4.76 1.05 -19.19
C LYS A 56 5.67 0.32 -20.17
N THR A 57 5.20 -0.84 -20.60
CA THR A 57 5.91 -1.69 -21.59
C THR A 57 5.15 -1.81 -22.91
N GLY A 58 4.16 -0.94 -23.13
CA GLY A 58 3.26 -1.01 -24.29
C GLY A 58 2.31 -2.21 -24.27
N GLY A 59 2.02 -2.77 -23.09
CA GLY A 59 1.18 -3.96 -22.93
C GLY A 59 1.90 -5.26 -23.27
N VAL A 60 3.23 -5.28 -23.26
CA VAL A 60 4.06 -6.41 -23.70
C VAL A 60 4.94 -6.90 -22.55
N ILE A 61 4.80 -8.18 -22.20
CA ILE A 61 5.71 -8.89 -21.30
C ILE A 61 7.03 -9.17 -22.04
N GLY A 62 8.15 -9.18 -21.32
CA GLY A 62 9.43 -9.65 -21.83
C GLY A 62 10.36 -8.57 -22.34
N LYS A 63 10.12 -7.28 -22.03
CA LYS A 63 11.04 -6.21 -22.40
C LYS A 63 12.30 -6.28 -21.52
N PRO A 64 13.52 -6.17 -22.07
CA PRO A 64 14.73 -6.13 -21.26
C PRO A 64 14.69 -4.99 -20.25
N VAL A 65 14.91 -5.30 -18.98
CA VAL A 65 15.03 -4.32 -17.89
C VAL A 65 16.50 -4.12 -17.58
N HIS A 66 16.96 -2.88 -17.60
CA HIS A 66 18.36 -2.51 -17.41
C HIS A 66 18.66 -2.07 -15.97
N ALA A 67 19.87 -2.38 -15.50
CA ALA A 67 20.43 -1.77 -14.30
C ALA A 67 20.65 -0.27 -14.52
N LEU A 68 20.29 0.53 -13.52
CA LEU A 68 20.29 1.99 -13.63
C LEU A 68 21.71 2.58 -13.49
N ALA A 69 22.55 1.93 -12.69
CA ALA A 69 23.94 2.30 -12.45
C ALA A 69 24.80 1.05 -12.21
N ASP A 70 26.09 1.25 -11.95
CA ASP A 70 26.99 0.19 -11.48
C ASP A 70 26.65 -0.20 -10.04
N GLY A 71 26.73 -1.50 -9.74
CA GLY A 71 26.38 -2.03 -8.42
C GLY A 71 26.33 -3.55 -8.39
N HIS A 72 25.44 -4.11 -7.58
CA HIS A 72 25.21 -5.55 -7.50
C HIS A 72 23.76 -5.90 -7.10
N ILE A 73 23.33 -7.11 -7.46
CA ILE A 73 22.03 -7.65 -7.03
C ILE A 73 22.13 -8.03 -5.54
N SER A 74 21.35 -7.39 -4.69
CA SER A 74 21.36 -7.57 -3.23
C SER A 74 20.27 -8.52 -2.73
N ARG A 75 19.21 -8.74 -3.52
CA ARG A 75 18.13 -9.68 -3.18
C ARG A 75 17.38 -10.19 -4.39
N ILE A 76 17.00 -11.46 -4.37
CA ILE A 76 16.20 -12.09 -5.41
C ILE A 76 15.01 -12.77 -4.75
N ARG A 77 13.78 -12.43 -5.17
CA ARG A 77 12.56 -13.02 -4.61
C ARG A 77 11.58 -13.43 -5.69
N VAL A 78 10.92 -14.56 -5.49
CA VAL A 78 9.69 -14.91 -6.21
C VAL A 78 8.58 -14.96 -5.18
N THR A 79 7.54 -14.15 -5.38
CA THR A 79 6.41 -14.07 -4.45
C THR A 79 5.09 -14.04 -5.21
N HIS A 80 4.01 -14.51 -4.58
CA HIS A 80 2.66 -14.34 -5.11
C HIS A 80 2.24 -12.86 -5.12
N GLY A 81 2.70 -12.07 -4.15
CA GLY A 81 2.32 -10.66 -4.03
C GLY A 81 2.98 -9.75 -5.06
N SER A 82 4.32 -9.76 -5.12
CA SER A 82 5.10 -8.86 -5.98
C SER A 82 5.61 -9.52 -7.26
N GLY A 83 5.37 -10.82 -7.44
CA GLY A 83 5.87 -11.55 -8.61
C GLY A 83 7.36 -11.88 -8.49
N TYR A 84 8.06 -11.84 -9.62
CA TYR A 84 9.52 -11.91 -9.65
C TYR A 84 10.06 -10.53 -9.30
N VAL A 85 10.94 -10.48 -8.30
CA VAL A 85 11.46 -9.25 -7.72
C VAL A 85 12.98 -9.31 -7.65
N LEU A 86 13.63 -8.23 -8.08
CA LEU A 86 15.07 -8.07 -8.03
C LEU A 86 15.43 -6.76 -7.34
N ASP A 87 16.15 -6.87 -6.22
CA ASP A 87 16.69 -5.72 -5.49
C ASP A 87 18.14 -5.52 -5.95
N VAL A 88 18.50 -4.28 -6.27
CA VAL A 88 19.83 -3.92 -6.77
C VAL A 88 20.35 -2.74 -5.94
N ASP A 89 21.52 -2.92 -5.34
CA ASP A 89 22.23 -1.88 -4.60
C ASP A 89 23.30 -1.28 -5.53
N TYR A 90 23.26 0.03 -5.72
CA TYR A 90 24.17 0.77 -6.59
C TYR A 90 25.30 1.43 -5.78
N ASP A 91 26.46 1.54 -6.42
CA ASP A 91 27.67 2.09 -5.79
C ASP A 91 27.55 3.60 -5.46
N ASN A 92 26.54 4.27 -6.01
CA ASN A 92 26.27 5.68 -5.79
C ASN A 92 25.31 5.98 -4.61
N GLY A 93 25.02 4.99 -3.76
CA GLY A 93 24.26 5.20 -2.52
C GLY A 93 22.74 5.15 -2.70
N TYR A 94 22.27 4.53 -3.78
CA TYR A 94 20.86 4.23 -4.02
C TYR A 94 20.66 2.74 -4.21
N SER A 95 19.44 2.26 -3.95
CA SER A 95 19.01 0.93 -4.36
C SER A 95 17.66 0.97 -5.05
N THR A 96 17.36 -0.09 -5.81
CA THR A 96 16.06 -0.24 -6.49
C THR A 96 15.42 -1.57 -6.17
N ILE A 97 14.09 -1.59 -6.12
CA ILE A 97 13.31 -2.83 -6.09
C ILE A 97 12.51 -2.91 -7.38
N ASN A 98 12.84 -3.89 -8.22
CA ASN A 98 12.25 -4.11 -9.53
C ASN A 98 11.22 -5.23 -9.42
N ARG A 99 9.92 -4.92 -9.53
CA ARG A 99 8.81 -5.89 -9.33
C ARG A 99 8.07 -6.22 -10.62
N HIS A 100 7.19 -7.21 -10.51
CA HIS A 100 6.31 -7.70 -11.58
C HIS A 100 7.05 -8.28 -12.79
N LEU A 101 8.34 -8.58 -12.65
CA LEU A 101 9.19 -9.13 -13.70
C LEU A 101 8.64 -10.48 -14.20
N SER A 102 8.91 -10.87 -15.44
CA SER A 102 8.49 -12.18 -15.95
C SER A 102 9.57 -13.25 -15.78
N ALA A 103 10.84 -12.84 -15.77
CA ALA A 103 11.98 -13.75 -15.67
C ALA A 103 13.22 -12.99 -15.21
N PHE A 104 14.11 -13.70 -14.51
CA PHE A 104 15.49 -13.30 -14.31
C PHE A 104 16.36 -13.77 -15.49
N THR A 105 17.60 -13.29 -15.57
CA THR A 105 18.56 -13.68 -16.62
C THR A 105 19.76 -14.42 -16.05
N GLY A 106 20.41 -15.25 -16.87
CA GLY A 106 21.69 -15.89 -16.54
C GLY A 106 21.67 -16.78 -15.29
N ASP A 107 22.74 -16.74 -14.50
CA ASP A 107 22.92 -17.57 -13.32
C ASP A 107 21.87 -17.34 -12.22
N VAL A 108 21.31 -16.13 -12.14
CA VAL A 108 20.23 -15.82 -11.19
C VAL A 108 18.99 -16.67 -11.50
N ALA A 109 18.60 -16.77 -12.78
CA ALA A 109 17.45 -17.57 -13.18
C ALA A 109 17.65 -19.06 -12.86
N ARG A 110 18.85 -19.57 -13.11
CA ARG A 110 19.22 -20.96 -12.81
C ARG A 110 19.16 -21.24 -11.31
N ARG A 111 19.79 -20.41 -10.47
CA ARG A 111 19.81 -20.58 -9.01
C ARG A 111 18.42 -20.50 -8.39
N VAL A 112 17.57 -19.59 -8.88
CA VAL A 112 16.17 -19.50 -8.44
C VAL A 112 15.40 -20.79 -8.75
N LYS A 113 15.50 -21.29 -9.99
CA LYS A 113 14.83 -22.53 -10.39
C LYS A 113 15.31 -23.71 -9.55
N GLU A 114 16.62 -23.87 -9.38
CA GLU A 114 17.21 -24.93 -8.53
C GLU A 114 16.64 -24.87 -7.10
N LEU A 115 16.59 -23.69 -6.49
CA LEU A 115 16.06 -23.49 -5.14
C LEU A 115 14.55 -23.77 -5.06
N GLN A 116 13.77 -23.40 -6.07
CA GLN A 116 12.33 -23.67 -6.13
C GLN A 116 12.04 -25.18 -6.12
N TYR A 117 12.82 -25.96 -6.86
CA TYR A 117 12.70 -27.43 -6.85
C TYR A 117 13.26 -28.05 -5.56
N GLU A 118 14.36 -27.53 -5.02
CA GLU A 118 14.91 -27.99 -3.73
C GLU A 118 13.90 -27.81 -2.58
N LYS A 119 13.23 -26.65 -2.54
CA LYS A 119 12.25 -26.32 -1.49
C LYS A 119 10.84 -26.82 -1.78
N GLU A 120 10.60 -27.39 -2.97
CA GLU A 120 9.27 -27.69 -3.48
C GLU A 120 8.30 -26.50 -3.35
N SER A 121 8.77 -25.29 -3.67
CA SER A 121 8.03 -24.04 -3.47
C SER A 121 8.18 -23.11 -4.67
N TRP A 122 7.07 -22.49 -5.08
CA TRP A 122 7.11 -21.37 -6.01
C TRP A 122 7.75 -20.12 -5.39
N GLU A 123 7.43 -19.86 -4.13
CA GLU A 123 7.97 -18.70 -3.43
C GLU A 123 9.33 -19.06 -2.84
N VAL A 124 10.35 -18.29 -3.22
CA VAL A 124 11.71 -18.44 -2.75
C VAL A 124 12.35 -17.07 -2.58
N GLU A 125 13.37 -17.03 -1.73
CA GLU A 125 14.18 -15.85 -1.48
C GLU A 125 15.65 -16.25 -1.44
N ILE A 126 16.48 -15.43 -2.07
CA ILE A 126 17.94 -15.52 -2.05
C ILE A 126 18.48 -14.14 -1.65
N VAL A 127 19.39 -14.14 -0.69
CA VAL A 127 20.24 -12.99 -0.35
C VAL A 127 21.66 -13.36 -0.79
N PRO A 128 22.13 -12.84 -1.93
CA PRO A 128 23.50 -13.06 -2.38
C PRO A 128 24.52 -12.41 -1.44
N GLU A 129 25.76 -12.89 -1.48
CA GLU A 129 26.86 -12.14 -0.86
C GLU A 129 27.12 -10.84 -1.67
N PRO A 130 27.55 -9.75 -1.03
CA PRO A 130 27.89 -8.52 -1.74
C PRO A 130 28.89 -8.78 -2.88
N GLY A 131 28.55 -8.33 -4.09
CA GLY A 131 29.37 -8.53 -5.29
C GLY A 131 29.29 -9.92 -5.92
N GLU A 132 28.46 -10.85 -5.43
CA GLU A 132 28.24 -12.16 -6.09
C GLU A 132 27.67 -12.00 -7.50
N TYR A 133 26.75 -11.04 -7.67
CA TYR A 133 26.14 -10.71 -8.95
C TYR A 133 26.35 -9.21 -9.26
N PRO A 134 27.53 -8.81 -9.72
CA PRO A 134 27.79 -7.42 -10.08
C PRO A 134 27.00 -7.05 -11.35
N VAL A 135 26.60 -5.78 -11.44
CA VAL A 135 25.89 -5.23 -12.58
C VAL A 135 26.55 -3.93 -13.04
N LYS A 136 26.47 -3.68 -14.34
CA LYS A 136 26.90 -2.41 -14.95
C LYS A 136 25.70 -1.61 -15.41
N ALA A 137 25.82 -0.28 -15.42
CA ALA A 137 24.81 0.61 -15.98
C ALA A 137 24.42 0.16 -17.40
N GLY A 138 23.11 -0.01 -17.65
CA GLY A 138 22.58 -0.49 -18.93
C GLY A 138 22.59 -2.02 -19.12
N GLN A 139 23.17 -2.79 -18.20
CA GLN A 139 23.15 -4.26 -18.27
C GLN A 139 21.72 -4.78 -18.10
N VAL A 140 21.30 -5.71 -18.96
CA VAL A 140 20.04 -6.45 -18.77
C VAL A 140 20.13 -7.32 -17.52
N ILE A 141 19.24 -7.07 -16.56
CA ILE A 141 19.18 -7.79 -15.28
C ILE A 141 17.93 -8.67 -15.14
N ALA A 142 16.89 -8.37 -15.91
CA ALA A 142 15.63 -9.10 -15.90
C ALA A 142 14.79 -8.80 -17.15
N LEU A 143 13.62 -9.44 -17.24
CA LEU A 143 12.59 -9.14 -18.23
C LEU A 143 11.34 -8.58 -17.55
N SER A 144 10.76 -7.52 -18.11
CA SER A 144 9.51 -6.92 -17.62
C SER A 144 8.35 -7.89 -17.70
N GLY A 145 7.34 -7.74 -16.85
CA GLY A 145 6.28 -8.73 -16.80
C GLY A 145 4.95 -8.21 -16.31
N ASN A 146 4.14 -9.17 -15.86
CA ASN A 146 2.83 -8.96 -15.27
C ASN A 146 2.62 -9.96 -14.12
N THR A 147 3.71 -10.32 -13.43
CA THR A 147 3.65 -11.29 -12.34
C THR A 147 3.26 -10.62 -11.02
N GLY A 148 2.74 -11.39 -10.07
CA GLY A 148 2.24 -10.88 -8.80
C GLY A 148 0.86 -10.23 -8.90
N TYR A 149 0.55 -9.32 -7.99
CA TYR A 149 -0.66 -8.50 -8.00
C TYR A 149 -0.49 -7.34 -8.98
N SER A 150 -0.66 -7.62 -10.26
CA SER A 150 -0.51 -6.64 -11.35
C SER A 150 -1.66 -6.74 -12.35
N PHE A 151 -2.17 -5.58 -12.77
CA PHE A 151 -3.30 -5.44 -13.70
C PHE A 151 -2.90 -5.48 -15.17
N GLY A 152 -1.62 -5.26 -15.49
CA GLY A 152 -1.13 -5.26 -16.87
C GLY A 152 0.39 -5.18 -16.95
N PRO A 153 0.98 -5.47 -18.12
CA PRO A 153 2.44 -5.53 -18.25
C PRO A 153 3.14 -4.18 -17.99
N HIS A 154 4.02 -4.14 -17.00
CA HIS A 154 4.81 -2.97 -16.63
C HIS A 154 6.04 -3.39 -15.80
N LEU A 155 6.94 -2.43 -15.52
CA LEU A 155 7.95 -2.54 -14.46
C LEU A 155 7.55 -1.58 -13.35
N HIS A 156 7.38 -2.10 -12.13
CA HIS A 156 7.29 -1.27 -10.94
C HIS A 156 8.69 -1.13 -10.35
N LEU A 157 9.17 0.09 -10.19
CA LEU A 157 10.50 0.41 -9.70
C LEU A 157 10.39 1.34 -8.50
N ASP A 158 10.62 0.78 -7.31
CA ASP A 158 10.90 1.55 -6.11
C ASP A 158 12.35 2.03 -6.15
N MET A 159 12.64 3.24 -5.66
CA MET A 159 14.01 3.71 -5.42
C MET A 159 14.18 4.16 -3.98
N ILE A 160 15.30 3.74 -3.40
CA ILE A 160 15.60 3.91 -1.98
C ILE A 160 16.96 4.59 -1.85
N GLU A 161 17.04 5.64 -1.04
CA GLU A 161 18.29 6.31 -0.70
C GLU A 161 18.96 5.55 0.46
N SER A 162 20.12 4.94 0.21
CA SER A 162 20.76 4.02 1.17
C SER A 162 21.15 4.69 2.49
N ALA A 163 21.46 5.99 2.47
CA ALA A 163 21.86 6.74 3.66
C ALA A 163 20.71 6.90 4.68
N THR A 164 19.46 6.96 4.21
CA THR A 164 18.27 7.20 5.05
C THR A 164 17.37 5.98 5.14
N GLY A 165 17.40 5.10 4.14
CA GLY A 165 16.41 4.03 3.95
C GLY A 165 15.06 4.55 3.45
N ASP A 166 14.97 5.83 3.09
CA ASP A 166 13.74 6.45 2.58
C ASP A 166 13.49 5.99 1.15
N TYR A 167 12.23 5.68 0.85
CA TYR A 167 11.72 5.64 -0.52
C TYR A 167 11.70 7.07 -1.05
N ILE A 168 12.20 7.28 -2.26
CA ILE A 168 12.26 8.58 -2.90
C ILE A 168 11.59 8.55 -4.27
N ASP A 169 11.07 9.69 -4.71
CA ASP A 169 10.53 9.84 -6.06
C ASP A 169 11.67 9.63 -7.10
N PRO A 170 11.56 8.62 -7.98
CA PRO A 170 12.54 8.43 -9.04
C PRO A 170 12.36 9.40 -10.22
N LEU A 171 11.22 10.07 -10.34
CA LEU A 171 10.90 10.90 -11.50
C LEU A 171 11.91 12.04 -11.75
N PRO A 172 12.44 12.74 -10.72
CA PRO A 172 13.49 13.74 -10.88
C PRO A 172 14.69 13.28 -11.72
N PHE A 173 15.09 12.01 -11.63
CA PHE A 173 16.22 11.46 -12.38
C PHE A 173 15.92 11.17 -13.86
N PHE A 174 14.65 11.23 -14.25
CA PHE A 174 14.18 10.93 -15.60
C PHE A 174 13.44 12.09 -16.27
N MET A 175 13.38 13.28 -15.64
CA MET A 175 12.56 14.41 -16.11
C MET A 175 12.85 14.79 -17.57
N GLU A 176 14.12 14.80 -17.99
CA GLU A 176 14.49 15.15 -19.38
C GLU A 176 13.94 14.17 -20.43
N LYS A 177 13.52 12.97 -20.00
CA LYS A 177 12.98 11.91 -20.86
C LYS A 177 11.46 11.82 -20.80
N VAL A 178 10.82 12.64 -19.97
CA VAL A 178 9.38 12.69 -19.77
C VAL A 178 8.87 14.01 -20.32
N LYS A 179 7.83 13.94 -21.16
CA LYS A 179 7.16 15.14 -21.66
C LYS A 179 5.86 15.31 -20.90
N ASP A 180 5.72 16.43 -20.22
CA ASP A 180 4.47 16.80 -19.56
C ASP A 180 4.30 18.31 -19.45
N ASN A 181 3.14 18.81 -19.87
CA ASN A 181 2.74 20.23 -19.76
C ASN A 181 1.36 20.37 -19.12
N THR A 182 0.82 19.30 -18.54
CA THR A 182 -0.55 19.25 -18.03
C THR A 182 -0.53 19.48 -16.52
N ALA A 183 -1.11 20.59 -16.07
CA ALA A 183 -1.21 20.84 -14.63
C ALA A 183 -2.23 19.90 -13.96
N PRO A 184 -2.02 19.55 -12.67
CA PRO A 184 -2.98 18.77 -11.90
C PRO A 184 -4.38 19.41 -11.88
N HIS A 185 -5.42 18.59 -11.85
CA HIS A 185 -6.82 19.02 -11.85
C HIS A 185 -7.56 18.57 -10.60
N ALA A 186 -8.29 19.49 -9.97
CA ALA A 186 -9.14 19.20 -8.82
C ALA A 186 -10.55 18.78 -9.22
N GLU A 187 -11.02 17.66 -8.66
CA GLU A 187 -12.38 17.14 -8.89
C GLU A 187 -13.35 17.49 -7.75
N GLY A 188 -12.87 17.85 -6.55
CA GLY A 188 -13.76 18.15 -5.43
C GLY A 188 -13.07 18.62 -4.16
N ILE A 189 -13.86 19.19 -3.26
CA ILE A 189 -13.47 19.65 -1.93
C ILE A 189 -14.32 18.91 -0.90
N ILE A 190 -13.75 18.64 0.27
CA ILE A 190 -14.47 18.12 1.43
C ILE A 190 -14.18 18.99 2.64
N LEU A 191 -15.20 19.29 3.44
CA LEU A 191 -15.04 19.96 4.74
C LEU A 191 -15.35 18.99 5.88
N PHE A 192 -14.53 19.04 6.92
CA PHE A 192 -14.59 18.19 8.10
C PHE A 192 -14.85 19.05 9.35
N PRO A 193 -16.13 19.28 9.72
CA PRO A 193 -16.44 19.88 11.01
C PRO A 193 -15.83 19.03 12.13
N GLN A 194 -15.09 19.67 13.05
CA GLN A 194 -14.53 18.94 14.18
C GLN A 194 -15.65 18.59 15.17
N PRO A 195 -15.77 17.31 15.61
CA PRO A 195 -16.86 16.88 16.48
C PRO A 195 -16.99 17.76 17.73
N GLY A 196 -18.18 18.31 17.97
CA GLY A 196 -18.45 19.21 19.10
C GLY A 196 -17.78 20.58 19.04
N LYS A 197 -17.05 20.90 17.96
CA LYS A 197 -16.24 22.12 17.84
C LYS A 197 -16.50 22.92 16.57
N GLY A 198 -17.20 22.37 15.58
CA GLY A 198 -17.55 23.11 14.37
C GLY A 198 -18.73 22.53 13.61
N VAL A 199 -19.25 23.33 12.68
CA VAL A 199 -20.33 22.97 11.77
C VAL A 199 -20.05 23.50 10.37
N VAL A 200 -20.51 22.78 9.35
CA VAL A 200 -20.57 23.22 7.95
C VAL A 200 -22.03 23.14 7.53
N ASN A 201 -22.58 24.20 6.94
CA ASN A 201 -24.01 24.30 6.60
C ASN A 201 -24.94 23.86 7.75
N GLY A 202 -24.57 24.21 9.00
CA GLY A 202 -25.30 23.85 10.22
C GLY A 202 -25.23 22.38 10.65
N LYS A 203 -24.38 21.56 10.02
CA LYS A 203 -24.20 20.13 10.35
C LYS A 203 -22.79 19.83 10.84
N GLN A 204 -22.68 18.88 11.78
CA GLN A 204 -21.40 18.37 12.28
C GLN A 204 -20.85 17.19 11.46
N THR A 205 -21.55 16.78 10.41
CA THR A 205 -21.09 15.75 9.49
C THR A 205 -20.28 16.37 8.34
N ARG A 206 -19.24 15.65 7.91
CA ARG A 206 -18.43 16.03 6.74
C ARG A 206 -19.30 16.20 5.50
N GLN A 207 -18.95 17.17 4.66
CA GLN A 207 -19.70 17.50 3.44
C GLN A 207 -18.75 17.67 2.26
N THR A 208 -19.16 17.16 1.10
CA THR A 208 -18.41 17.25 -0.16
C THR A 208 -19.02 18.32 -1.06
N PHE A 209 -18.16 18.96 -1.83
CA PHE A 209 -18.48 20.06 -2.74
C PHE A 209 -17.70 19.86 -4.06
N PRO A 210 -18.22 20.35 -5.20
CA PRO A 210 -17.41 20.43 -6.41
C PRO A 210 -16.22 21.38 -6.19
N ALA A 211 -15.16 21.23 -6.99
CA ALA A 211 -13.96 22.08 -6.88
C ALA A 211 -14.25 23.58 -7.07
N SER A 212 -15.30 23.91 -7.82
CA SER A 212 -15.86 25.26 -7.93
C SER A 212 -17.31 25.28 -7.44
N PRO A 213 -17.56 25.50 -6.13
CA PRO A 213 -18.92 25.56 -5.57
C PRO A 213 -19.73 26.71 -6.17
N ALA A 214 -20.91 26.40 -6.72
CA ALA A 214 -21.83 27.42 -7.23
C ALA A 214 -22.61 28.16 -6.12
N LYS A 215 -22.75 27.53 -4.95
CA LYS A 215 -23.43 28.11 -3.78
C LYS A 215 -22.41 28.43 -2.70
N PRO A 216 -22.60 29.52 -1.93
CA PRO A 216 -21.77 29.80 -0.77
C PRO A 216 -21.81 28.63 0.24
N ILE A 217 -20.65 28.24 0.73
CA ILE A 217 -20.53 27.28 1.83
C ILE A 217 -20.54 28.07 3.13
N THR A 218 -21.37 27.68 4.10
CA THR A 218 -21.36 28.32 5.43
C THR A 218 -20.66 27.44 6.44
N ALA A 219 -19.94 28.03 7.40
CA ALA A 219 -19.33 27.30 8.50
C ALA A 219 -19.24 28.15 9.78
N TRP A 220 -19.06 27.48 10.91
CA TRP A 220 -18.75 28.08 12.20
C TRP A 220 -17.93 27.14 13.07
N GLY A 221 -17.02 27.68 13.87
CA GLY A 221 -16.11 26.94 14.74
C GLY A 221 -14.95 26.29 13.98
N LEU A 222 -14.43 25.19 14.53
CA LEU A 222 -13.22 24.52 14.05
C LEU A 222 -13.54 23.49 12.95
N ILE A 223 -12.91 23.65 11.78
CA ILE A 223 -13.09 22.78 10.62
C ILE A 223 -11.75 22.36 9.99
N GLY A 224 -11.73 21.19 9.39
CA GLY A 224 -10.67 20.78 8.45
C GLY A 224 -11.15 20.86 7.00
N VAL A 225 -10.21 20.91 6.06
CA VAL A 225 -10.48 20.92 4.61
C VAL A 225 -9.70 19.78 3.97
N GLY A 226 -10.23 19.19 2.91
CA GLY A 226 -9.48 18.30 2.02
C GLY A 226 -9.85 18.49 0.56
N ILE A 227 -8.99 18.00 -0.32
CA ILE A 227 -9.11 18.14 -1.78
C ILE A 227 -8.96 16.78 -2.46
N ARG A 228 -9.79 16.52 -3.46
CA ARG A 228 -9.59 15.41 -4.40
C ARG A 228 -9.07 16.00 -5.70
N ALA A 229 -7.85 15.64 -6.06
CA ALA A 229 -7.20 16.10 -7.28
C ALA A 229 -6.35 14.97 -7.85
N TYR A 230 -6.12 15.06 -9.16
CA TYR A 230 -5.29 14.11 -9.90
C TYR A 230 -4.35 14.88 -10.81
N ASP A 231 -3.17 14.33 -10.98
CA ASP A 231 -2.23 14.75 -11.98
C ASP A 231 -2.37 13.92 -13.27
N HIS A 232 -1.85 14.44 -14.37
CA HIS A 232 -1.95 13.86 -15.71
C HIS A 232 -0.69 14.15 -16.51
N MET A 233 -0.29 13.24 -17.38
CA MET A 233 0.87 13.42 -18.26
C MET A 233 0.47 13.38 -19.73
N ASP A 234 1.17 14.16 -20.55
CA ASP A 234 0.98 14.19 -22.00
C ASP A 234 1.13 12.78 -22.61
N GLY A 235 0.26 12.45 -23.59
CA GLY A 235 0.35 11.21 -24.36
C GLY A 235 -0.15 9.94 -23.65
N VAL A 236 -0.61 10.03 -22.39
CA VAL A 236 -1.17 8.91 -21.63
C VAL A 236 -2.46 9.27 -20.90
N GLY A 237 -3.41 8.34 -20.85
CA GLY A 237 -4.72 8.56 -20.20
C GLY A 237 -4.78 8.21 -18.70
N ASN A 238 -3.63 8.04 -18.05
CA ASN A 238 -3.56 7.65 -16.64
C ASN A 238 -3.83 8.84 -15.71
N ARG A 239 -4.24 8.53 -14.48
CA ARG A 239 -4.35 9.49 -13.38
C ARG A 239 -3.20 9.24 -12.44
N TYR A 240 -2.56 10.32 -12.00
CA TYR A 240 -1.41 10.29 -11.11
C TYR A 240 -1.72 11.00 -9.79
N GLY A 241 -0.89 10.74 -8.78
CA GLY A 241 -0.87 11.47 -7.53
C GLY A 241 -0.32 12.87 -7.73
N VAL A 242 -0.90 13.85 -7.02
CA VAL A 242 -0.40 15.24 -7.04
C VAL A 242 0.83 15.34 -6.16
N HIS A 243 1.93 15.85 -6.70
CA HIS A 243 3.21 15.97 -5.99
C HIS A 243 3.15 16.99 -4.85
N THR A 244 2.62 18.19 -5.08
CA THR A 244 2.52 19.24 -4.06
C THR A 244 1.10 19.79 -3.92
N VAL A 245 0.61 19.90 -2.68
CA VAL A 245 -0.66 20.54 -2.34
C VAL A 245 -0.42 21.60 -1.28
N ILE A 246 -0.74 22.86 -1.60
CA ILE A 246 -0.65 23.99 -0.66
C ILE A 246 -2.06 24.55 -0.44
N LEU A 247 -2.44 24.77 0.81
CA LEU A 247 -3.67 25.45 1.19
C LEU A 247 -3.35 26.79 1.85
N GLU A 248 -3.94 27.86 1.31
CA GLU A 248 -3.89 29.21 1.88
C GLU A 248 -5.28 29.65 2.33
N VAL A 249 -5.35 30.42 3.42
CA VAL A 249 -6.55 31.10 3.89
C VAL A 249 -6.25 32.60 4.02
N ASP A 250 -7.02 33.42 3.32
CA ASP A 250 -6.85 34.88 3.26
C ASP A 250 -5.41 35.31 2.87
N GLY A 251 -4.76 34.50 2.03
CA GLY A 251 -3.39 34.73 1.54
C GLY A 251 -2.28 34.23 2.45
N VAL A 252 -2.60 33.53 3.54
CA VAL A 252 -1.63 32.93 4.47
C VAL A 252 -1.63 31.41 4.32
N GLU A 253 -0.46 30.81 4.11
CA GLU A 253 -0.32 29.35 4.08
C GLU A 253 -0.74 28.73 5.41
N VAL A 254 -1.63 27.73 5.33
CA VAL A 254 -2.16 26.97 6.47
C VAL A 254 -1.60 25.54 6.48
N PHE A 255 -1.43 24.96 5.30
CA PHE A 255 -0.99 23.57 5.14
C PHE A 255 -0.26 23.37 3.81
N ARG A 256 0.71 22.45 3.83
CA ARG A 256 1.45 21.97 2.66
C ARG A 256 1.69 20.47 2.77
N SER A 257 1.53 19.75 1.66
CA SER A 257 2.09 18.40 1.50
C SER A 257 3.01 18.35 0.28
N VAL A 258 4.16 17.69 0.42
CA VAL A 258 5.15 17.46 -0.65
C VAL A 258 5.49 15.97 -0.68
N VAL A 259 5.16 15.30 -1.78
CA VAL A 259 5.26 13.85 -1.92
C VAL A 259 6.52 13.49 -2.69
N ASP A 260 7.67 13.67 -2.07
CA ASP A 260 9.01 13.45 -2.65
C ASP A 260 9.75 12.27 -2.01
N ARG A 261 9.44 11.95 -0.75
CA ARG A 261 9.98 10.81 -0.02
C ARG A 261 9.11 10.35 1.16
N PHE A 262 9.32 9.11 1.57
CA PHE A 262 8.78 8.57 2.83
C PHE A 262 9.58 7.35 3.31
N ALA A 263 9.57 7.09 4.62
CA ALA A 263 10.12 5.87 5.18
C ALA A 263 9.08 4.74 5.16
N TYR A 264 9.52 3.49 5.08
CA TYR A 264 8.60 2.34 4.92
C TYR A 264 7.49 2.28 5.99
N GLU A 265 7.80 2.60 7.23
CA GLU A 265 6.89 2.64 8.37
C GLU A 265 5.83 3.76 8.26
N GLU A 266 6.10 4.79 7.47
CA GLU A 266 5.19 5.92 7.28
C GLU A 266 3.98 5.56 6.40
N ASN A 267 4.09 4.52 5.57
CA ASN A 267 3.08 4.09 4.60
C ASN A 267 1.66 4.10 5.16
N ARG A 268 1.48 3.59 6.37
CA ARG A 268 0.15 3.35 6.90
C ARG A 268 -0.56 4.62 7.38
N TYR A 269 0.19 5.71 7.61
CA TYR A 269 -0.40 7.02 7.93
C TYR A 269 -1.25 7.60 6.79
N ILE A 270 -1.19 7.04 5.58
CA ILE A 270 -2.14 7.39 4.52
C ILE A 270 -3.61 7.20 4.93
N ASN A 271 -3.88 6.24 5.82
CA ASN A 271 -5.20 6.00 6.38
C ASN A 271 -5.74 7.17 7.20
N SER A 272 -4.83 8.00 7.71
CA SER A 272 -5.15 9.24 8.40
C SER A 272 -5.15 10.42 7.45
N TRP A 273 -4.15 10.52 6.56
CA TRP A 273 -4.05 11.64 5.63
C TRP A 273 -5.22 11.70 4.64
N THR A 274 -5.77 10.54 4.26
CA THR A 274 -6.82 10.48 3.23
C THR A 274 -8.18 10.16 3.81
N HIS A 275 -9.22 10.59 3.09
CA HIS A 275 -10.59 10.13 3.30
C HIS A 275 -11.21 9.74 1.96
N GLY A 276 -11.23 8.44 1.65
CA GLY A 276 -11.47 8.00 0.28
C GLY A 276 -10.38 8.53 -0.64
N GLN A 277 -10.75 9.28 -1.67
CA GLN A 277 -9.80 9.90 -2.61
C GLN A 277 -9.45 11.36 -2.27
N TYR A 278 -9.89 11.86 -1.11
CA TYR A 278 -9.57 13.22 -0.67
C TYR A 278 -8.33 13.22 0.20
N MET A 279 -7.37 14.07 -0.12
CA MET A 279 -6.21 14.41 0.73
C MET A 279 -6.65 15.46 1.74
N LYS A 280 -6.50 15.18 3.03
CA LYS A 280 -6.74 16.16 4.09
C LYS A 280 -5.61 17.19 4.10
N SER A 281 -5.98 18.45 4.32
CA SER A 281 -5.06 19.57 4.53
C SER A 281 -4.94 19.93 6.01
N PHE A 282 -4.99 18.90 6.85
CA PHE A 282 -4.77 18.98 8.29
C PHE A 282 -4.24 17.64 8.79
N VAL A 283 -3.51 17.67 9.90
CA VAL A 283 -2.78 16.52 10.44
C VAL A 283 -3.48 16.04 11.72
N GLU A 284 -3.96 14.79 11.72
CA GLU A 284 -4.58 14.18 12.90
C GLU A 284 -3.55 13.81 13.99
N PRO A 285 -3.91 13.80 15.29
CA PRO A 285 -2.97 13.70 16.44
C PRO A 285 -1.95 12.58 16.40
N GLY A 286 -2.33 11.41 15.92
CA GLY A 286 -1.46 10.24 15.78
C GLY A 286 -0.66 10.20 14.49
N ASN A 287 -0.91 11.09 13.51
CA ASN A 287 -0.21 11.10 12.23
C ASN A 287 1.19 11.71 12.35
N ARG A 288 2.20 11.05 11.79
CA ARG A 288 3.62 11.45 11.86
C ARG A 288 4.26 11.60 10.48
N LEU A 289 3.48 11.64 9.41
CA LEU A 289 4.01 11.82 8.05
C LEU A 289 4.85 13.08 7.94
N ARG A 290 6.13 12.89 7.60
CA ARG A 290 7.08 13.99 7.40
C ARG A 290 6.72 14.88 6.22
N MET A 291 6.08 14.32 5.20
CA MET A 291 5.60 15.06 4.02
C MET A 291 4.47 16.06 4.32
N LEU A 292 3.87 16.05 5.52
CA LEU A 292 2.75 16.94 5.86
C LEU A 292 3.21 18.05 6.80
N HIS A 293 3.04 19.30 6.37
CA HIS A 293 3.39 20.48 7.13
C HIS A 293 2.18 21.38 7.35
N ALA A 294 1.97 21.77 8.60
CA ALA A 294 0.93 22.72 8.99
C ALA A 294 1.55 23.95 9.64
N SER A 295 1.46 25.09 8.98
CA SER A 295 2.10 26.35 9.36
C SER A 295 1.28 27.20 10.33
N ASN A 296 -0.02 26.91 10.48
CA ASN A 296 -0.94 27.76 11.23
C ASN A 296 -0.96 27.51 12.77
N GLY A 297 -0.06 26.67 13.29
CA GLY A 297 -0.03 26.31 14.72
C GLY A 297 -1.21 25.45 15.21
N ASN A 298 -2.18 25.17 14.34
CA ASN A 298 -3.38 24.38 14.63
C ASN A 298 -3.52 23.20 13.67
N ARG A 299 -2.37 22.67 13.22
CA ARG A 299 -2.29 21.40 12.48
C ARG A 299 -3.08 21.41 11.17
N GLY A 300 -3.28 22.58 10.57
CA GLY A 300 -4.03 22.78 9.33
C GLY A 300 -5.54 22.95 9.53
N LEU A 301 -6.04 22.86 10.76
CA LEU A 301 -7.44 23.16 11.08
C LEU A 301 -7.68 24.67 11.05
N ILE A 302 -8.84 25.07 10.53
CA ILE A 302 -9.23 26.47 10.36
C ILE A 302 -10.33 26.79 11.36
N GLU A 303 -10.16 27.88 12.10
CA GLU A 303 -11.19 28.42 12.99
C GLU A 303 -12.02 29.49 12.27
N ILE A 304 -13.32 29.24 12.14
CA ILE A 304 -14.30 30.15 11.53
C ILE A 304 -15.12 30.79 12.65
N ASN A 305 -14.69 31.95 13.12
CA ASN A 305 -15.20 32.61 14.33
C ASN A 305 -15.68 34.05 14.10
N GLU A 306 -15.65 34.54 12.86
CA GLU A 306 -16.15 35.85 12.47
C GLU A 306 -17.20 35.71 11.35
N GLU A 307 -18.21 36.57 11.34
CA GLU A 307 -19.23 36.61 10.28
C GLU A 307 -18.72 37.33 9.02
N ARG A 308 -17.71 36.73 8.38
CA ARG A 308 -17.04 37.27 7.18
C ARG A 308 -16.77 36.16 6.15
N PRO A 309 -16.46 36.53 4.90
CA PRO A 309 -15.90 35.57 3.95
C PRO A 309 -14.45 35.23 4.34
N TYR A 310 -14.14 33.93 4.35
CA TYR A 310 -12.79 33.37 4.41
C TYR A 310 -12.44 32.87 3.01
N ARG A 311 -11.35 33.37 2.42
CA ARG A 311 -10.94 33.04 1.04
C ARG A 311 -9.91 31.92 1.06
N LEU A 312 -10.25 30.77 0.49
CA LEU A 312 -9.38 29.61 0.45
C LEU A 312 -8.81 29.44 -0.96
N VAL A 313 -7.51 29.17 -1.03
CA VAL A 313 -6.80 28.89 -2.29
C VAL A 313 -6.00 27.61 -2.12
N TYR A 314 -6.27 26.62 -2.97
CA TYR A 314 -5.36 25.53 -3.19
C TYR A 314 -4.42 25.86 -4.35
N THR A 315 -3.13 25.61 -4.19
CA THR A 315 -2.16 25.50 -5.29
C THR A 315 -1.72 24.05 -5.39
N LEU A 316 -1.89 23.47 -6.58
CA LEU A 316 -1.53 22.09 -6.89
C LEU A 316 -0.38 22.11 -7.89
N SER A 317 0.64 21.30 -7.66
CA SER A 317 1.77 21.14 -8.58
C SER A 317 2.10 19.68 -8.80
N ASP A 318 2.46 19.33 -10.03
CA ASP A 318 3.12 18.05 -10.34
C ASP A 318 4.63 18.12 -10.03
N ALA A 319 5.35 17.06 -10.37
CA ALA A 319 6.81 16.97 -10.19
C ALA A 319 7.61 17.74 -11.26
N LEU A 320 7.01 18.06 -12.42
CA LEU A 320 7.66 18.80 -13.52
C LEU A 320 7.43 20.32 -13.42
N GLY A 321 6.65 20.78 -12.44
CA GLY A 321 6.39 22.19 -12.15
C GLY A 321 5.12 22.75 -12.80
N ASN A 322 4.28 21.94 -13.44
CA ASN A 322 2.97 22.41 -13.92
C ASN A 322 2.06 22.67 -12.72
N THR A 323 1.41 23.83 -12.70
CA THR A 323 0.61 24.26 -11.55
C THR A 323 -0.80 24.68 -11.90
N SER A 324 -1.74 24.40 -11.00
CA SER A 324 -3.11 24.89 -11.07
C SER A 324 -3.57 25.45 -9.72
N LYS A 325 -4.61 26.28 -9.75
CA LYS A 325 -5.19 26.88 -8.54
C LYS A 325 -6.69 26.65 -8.45
N VAL A 326 -7.15 26.27 -7.26
CA VAL A 326 -8.59 26.15 -6.93
C VAL A 326 -8.93 27.21 -5.91
N ARG A 327 -9.98 27.99 -6.15
CA ARG A 327 -10.40 29.07 -5.28
C ARG A 327 -11.85 28.87 -4.85
N PHE A 328 -12.10 29.02 -3.57
CA PHE A 328 -13.46 28.97 -3.02
C PHE A 328 -13.54 29.83 -1.76
N THR A 329 -14.76 30.07 -1.29
CA THR A 329 -15.02 30.91 -0.13
C THR A 329 -15.91 30.18 0.85
N ILE A 330 -15.53 30.23 2.13
CA ILE A 330 -16.38 29.82 3.23
C ILE A 330 -16.90 31.09 3.90
N GLN A 331 -18.21 31.23 3.97
CA GLN A 331 -18.86 32.32 4.69
C GLN A 331 -19.01 31.91 6.16
N GLY A 332 -18.36 32.66 7.05
CA GLY A 332 -18.61 32.55 8.49
C GLY A 332 -20.04 32.96 8.81
N ARG A 333 -20.76 32.07 9.49
CA ARG A 333 -22.14 32.31 9.93
C ARG A 333 -22.33 31.73 11.32
N ASN A 334 -22.57 32.59 12.31
CA ASN A 334 -22.70 32.16 13.69
C ASN A 334 -23.82 31.12 13.83
N THR A 335 -23.44 29.91 14.23
CA THR A 335 -24.32 28.75 14.31
C THR A 335 -23.99 27.95 15.55
N ALA A 336 -25.02 27.55 16.31
CA ALA A 336 -24.84 26.75 17.52
C ALA A 336 -24.15 25.41 17.22
N ILE A 337 -23.15 25.07 18.03
CA ILE A 337 -22.39 23.81 17.94
C ILE A 337 -22.82 22.94 19.11
N ARG A 338 -23.35 21.75 18.82
CA ARG A 338 -23.77 20.80 19.86
C ARG A 338 -22.57 20.01 20.39
N PRO A 339 -22.39 19.82 21.69
CA PRO A 339 -21.37 18.92 22.22
C PRO A 339 -21.56 17.47 21.73
N VAL A 340 -20.48 16.70 21.69
CA VAL A 340 -20.55 15.25 21.38
C VAL A 340 -20.99 14.50 22.63
N GLU A 341 -22.22 13.99 22.65
CA GLU A 341 -22.69 13.07 23.70
C GLU A 341 -22.17 11.66 23.44
N HIS A 342 -21.49 11.07 24.41
CA HIS A 342 -20.99 9.70 24.31
C HIS A 342 -20.80 9.06 25.69
N ARG A 343 -20.80 7.73 25.72
CA ARG A 343 -20.42 6.97 26.93
C ARG A 343 -18.89 6.87 26.97
N GLU A 344 -18.28 7.22 28.09
CA GLU A 344 -16.81 7.24 28.25
C GLU A 344 -16.16 5.88 27.91
N LYS A 345 -16.82 4.75 28.25
CA LYS A 345 -16.33 3.40 27.93
C LYS A 345 -16.09 3.16 26.42
N TYR A 346 -16.79 3.89 25.55
CA TYR A 346 -16.71 3.76 24.09
C TYR A 346 -15.96 4.91 23.43
N ALA A 347 -15.28 5.76 24.21
CA ALA A 347 -14.43 6.83 23.71
C ALA A 347 -12.96 6.41 23.79
N PHE A 348 -12.43 5.94 22.68
CA PHE A 348 -11.03 5.59 22.56
C PHE A 348 -10.19 6.84 22.32
N LYS A 349 -9.07 6.95 23.04
CA LYS A 349 -8.11 8.03 22.95
C LYS A 349 -6.90 7.61 22.14
N TRP A 350 -6.45 8.46 21.24
CA TRP A 350 -5.32 8.13 20.37
C TRP A 350 -3.98 8.04 21.12
N ASP A 351 -3.85 8.79 22.21
CA ASP A 351 -2.64 8.95 22.99
C ASP A 351 -2.58 8.04 24.24
N LYS A 352 -3.54 7.12 24.40
CA LYS A 352 -3.61 6.19 25.53
C LYS A 352 -3.84 4.77 25.05
N THR A 353 -3.56 3.81 25.93
CA THR A 353 -4.04 2.44 25.75
C THR A 353 -5.53 2.40 26.07
N ASN A 354 -6.31 1.83 25.16
CA ASN A 354 -7.74 1.67 25.28
C ASN A 354 -8.09 0.21 25.51
N TYR A 355 -9.06 -0.03 26.37
CA TYR A 355 -9.56 -1.36 26.71
C TYR A 355 -11.06 -1.39 26.45
N LEU A 356 -11.54 -2.40 25.73
CA LEU A 356 -12.95 -2.72 25.63
C LEU A 356 -13.14 -4.15 26.12
N GLN A 357 -13.84 -4.26 27.25
CA GLN A 357 -14.24 -5.52 27.86
C GLN A 357 -15.76 -5.58 27.91
N GLU A 358 -16.32 -6.54 27.20
CA GLU A 358 -17.76 -6.84 27.15
C GLU A 358 -17.92 -8.36 27.33
N PRO A 359 -19.10 -8.86 27.73
CA PRO A 359 -19.33 -10.29 27.83
C PRO A 359 -18.97 -10.99 26.51
N GLY A 360 -17.93 -11.85 26.53
CA GLY A 360 -17.43 -12.57 25.36
C GLY A 360 -16.56 -11.77 24.38
N LEU A 361 -16.17 -10.53 24.70
CA LEU A 361 -15.27 -9.72 23.88
C LEU A 361 -14.20 -9.03 24.73
N GLU A 362 -12.94 -9.22 24.34
CA GLU A 362 -11.81 -8.46 24.86
C GLU A 362 -11.06 -7.81 23.69
N LEU A 363 -10.79 -6.52 23.80
CA LEU A 363 -9.97 -5.77 22.85
C LEU A 363 -9.04 -4.84 23.60
N VAL A 364 -7.76 -4.90 23.22
CA VAL A 364 -6.72 -3.99 23.71
C VAL A 364 -6.15 -3.21 22.53
N VAL A 365 -6.28 -1.89 22.55
CA VAL A 365 -5.69 -0.98 21.56
C VAL A 365 -4.59 -0.16 22.24
N PRO A 366 -3.32 -0.55 22.09
CA PRO A 366 -2.19 0.20 22.66
C PRO A 366 -2.14 1.67 22.22
N ARG A 367 -1.50 2.50 23.04
CA ARG A 367 -1.15 3.88 22.70
C ARG A 367 -0.47 3.96 21.32
N GLY A 368 -0.87 4.96 20.52
CA GLY A 368 -0.28 5.21 19.20
C GLY A 368 -0.88 4.36 18.06
N MET A 369 -1.88 3.53 18.34
CA MET A 369 -2.57 2.73 17.32
C MET A 369 -3.69 3.49 16.60
N LEU A 370 -4.19 4.60 17.16
CA LEU A 370 -5.22 5.42 16.51
C LEU A 370 -4.63 6.75 16.04
N TYR A 371 -5.22 7.30 14.99
CA TYR A 371 -4.79 8.57 14.41
C TYR A 371 -5.48 9.78 15.03
N ASP A 372 -6.67 9.60 15.58
CA ASP A 372 -7.44 10.60 16.34
C ASP A 372 -8.28 9.88 17.40
N ASP A 373 -8.91 10.65 18.29
CA ASP A 373 -9.92 10.11 19.19
C ASP A 373 -11.06 9.45 18.39
N VAL A 374 -11.53 8.31 18.88
CA VAL A 374 -12.58 7.52 18.24
C VAL A 374 -13.73 7.31 19.21
N TRP A 375 -14.92 7.73 18.80
CA TRP A 375 -16.17 7.40 19.49
C TRP A 375 -16.79 6.18 18.80
N LEU A 376 -16.71 5.02 19.44
CA LEU A 376 -17.20 3.76 18.88
C LEU A 376 -18.72 3.77 18.76
N ASN A 377 -19.23 3.37 17.58
CA ASN A 377 -20.62 2.96 17.41
C ASN A 377 -20.76 1.47 17.79
N TYR A 378 -20.58 1.19 19.08
CA TYR A 378 -20.59 -0.18 19.59
C TYR A 378 -22.01 -0.76 19.63
N SER A 379 -22.16 -1.98 19.10
CA SER A 379 -23.35 -2.80 19.33
C SER A 379 -23.01 -4.29 19.32
N VAL A 380 -23.87 -5.08 19.97
CA VAL A 380 -23.77 -6.54 19.98
C VAL A 380 -25.09 -7.13 19.53
N ARG A 381 -25.03 -8.16 18.70
CA ARG A 381 -26.20 -8.95 18.28
C ARG A 381 -25.91 -10.44 18.37
N ALA A 382 -26.97 -11.21 18.54
CA ALA A 382 -26.90 -12.64 18.74
C ALA A 382 -28.05 -13.31 18.00
N ASP A 383 -27.73 -14.27 17.13
CA ASP A 383 -28.75 -15.19 16.63
C ASP A 383 -28.70 -16.51 17.41
N SER A 384 -29.84 -17.21 17.46
CA SER A 384 -29.97 -18.48 18.20
C SER A 384 -29.19 -19.63 17.58
N GLY A 385 -28.61 -19.46 16.38
CA GLY A 385 -27.76 -20.43 15.67
C GLY A 385 -26.26 -20.11 15.68
N ASP A 386 -25.85 -18.90 16.09
CA ASP A 386 -24.45 -18.50 16.01
C ASP A 386 -23.57 -19.12 17.11
N VAL A 387 -22.33 -19.47 16.74
CA VAL A 387 -21.31 -20.00 17.66
C VAL A 387 -20.69 -18.92 18.56
N ALA A 388 -20.81 -17.64 18.19
CA ALA A 388 -20.39 -16.49 18.98
C ALA A 388 -21.35 -15.31 18.78
N PHE A 389 -21.25 -14.27 19.61
CA PHE A 389 -21.92 -13.00 19.32
C PHE A 389 -21.28 -12.31 18.11
N THR A 390 -22.04 -11.45 17.44
CA THR A 390 -21.48 -10.50 16.46
C THR A 390 -21.30 -9.14 17.15
N TYR A 391 -20.05 -8.69 17.23
CA TYR A 391 -19.67 -7.42 17.83
C TYR A 391 -19.37 -6.39 16.75
N GLN A 392 -20.16 -5.33 16.71
CA GLN A 392 -19.83 -4.13 15.95
C GLN A 392 -19.00 -3.24 16.87
N LEU A 393 -17.70 -3.11 16.60
CA LEU A 393 -16.86 -2.09 17.26
C LEU A 393 -17.16 -0.72 16.69
N ASN A 394 -17.39 -0.64 15.38
CA ASN A 394 -17.86 0.56 14.71
C ASN A 394 -18.66 0.20 13.45
N ASP A 395 -19.61 1.05 13.06
CA ASP A 395 -20.46 0.87 11.87
C ASP A 395 -19.69 1.04 10.54
N THR A 396 -18.63 1.83 10.59
CA THR A 396 -17.71 2.10 9.49
C THR A 396 -16.31 1.68 9.91
N ARG A 397 -15.56 1.08 8.97
CA ARG A 397 -14.19 0.62 9.23
C ARG A 397 -13.32 1.81 9.65
N ILE A 398 -12.74 1.75 10.85
CA ILE A 398 -11.72 2.71 11.30
C ILE A 398 -10.36 2.02 11.33
N PRO A 399 -9.40 2.43 10.48
CA PRO A 399 -8.09 1.81 10.43
C PRO A 399 -7.24 2.16 11.65
N MET A 400 -6.55 1.16 12.18
CA MET A 400 -5.53 1.32 13.21
C MET A 400 -4.13 1.29 12.59
N HIS A 401 -3.16 1.96 13.20
CA HIS A 401 -1.77 2.00 12.71
C HIS A 401 -1.08 0.63 12.79
N GLY A 402 -1.42 -0.20 13.76
CA GLY A 402 -0.88 -1.55 13.91
C GLY A 402 -1.98 -2.60 14.07
N ALA A 403 -1.55 -3.86 14.17
CA ALA A 403 -2.46 -4.96 14.49
C ALA A 403 -2.61 -5.08 16.01
N CYS A 404 -3.85 -5.04 16.50
CA CYS A 404 -4.21 -5.14 17.91
C CYS A 404 -4.87 -6.49 18.20
N GLU A 405 -4.64 -7.00 19.41
CA GLU A 405 -5.22 -8.27 19.83
C GLU A 405 -6.68 -8.11 20.21
N MET A 406 -7.51 -9.04 19.73
CA MET A 406 -8.91 -9.17 20.07
C MET A 406 -9.21 -10.64 20.38
N ARG A 407 -10.07 -10.88 21.38
CA ARG A 407 -10.58 -12.21 21.73
C ARG A 407 -12.10 -12.20 21.67
N ILE A 408 -12.68 -13.20 21.00
CA ILE A 408 -14.13 -13.42 20.94
C ILE A 408 -14.44 -14.78 21.54
N GLY A 409 -15.25 -14.80 22.60
CA GLY A 409 -15.68 -16.02 23.27
C GLY A 409 -16.73 -16.78 22.48
N LEU A 410 -16.60 -18.10 22.44
CA LEU A 410 -17.64 -18.98 21.91
C LEU A 410 -18.80 -19.05 22.90
N ARG A 411 -20.02 -18.97 22.36
CA ARG A 411 -21.27 -19.25 23.08
C ARG A 411 -21.62 -20.73 23.02
N ARG A 412 -21.21 -21.39 21.94
CA ARG A 412 -21.35 -22.82 21.70
C ARG A 412 -20.05 -23.33 21.13
N ASP A 413 -19.49 -24.31 21.81
CA ASP A 413 -18.25 -24.94 21.43
C ASP A 413 -18.47 -26.44 21.17
N ASP A 414 -19.19 -26.70 20.09
CA ASP A 414 -19.73 -28.04 19.79
C ASP A 414 -18.81 -28.88 18.89
N LEU A 415 -17.79 -28.28 18.27
CA LEU A 415 -16.87 -28.99 17.36
C LEU A 415 -15.72 -29.64 18.13
N GLU A 416 -15.41 -30.91 17.84
CA GLU A 416 -14.21 -31.57 18.38
C GLU A 416 -12.92 -30.93 17.82
N ASP A 417 -12.89 -30.72 16.50
CA ASP A 417 -11.77 -30.06 15.83
C ASP A 417 -11.92 -28.53 15.87
N LYS A 418 -11.18 -27.91 16.81
CA LYS A 418 -11.22 -26.46 17.03
C LYS A 418 -10.56 -25.66 15.90
N SER A 419 -9.78 -26.29 15.02
CA SER A 419 -9.17 -25.62 13.86
C SER A 419 -10.20 -25.13 12.84
N LYS A 420 -11.45 -25.62 12.94
CA LYS A 420 -12.58 -25.24 12.07
C LYS A 420 -13.21 -23.91 12.44
N TYR A 421 -12.87 -23.33 13.59
CA TYR A 421 -13.30 -21.98 13.94
C TYR A 421 -12.34 -20.93 13.40
N TYR A 422 -12.89 -19.80 12.96
CA TYR A 422 -12.11 -18.63 12.60
C TYR A 422 -12.88 -17.34 12.92
N VAL A 423 -12.17 -16.24 13.17
CA VAL A 423 -12.79 -14.92 13.28
C VAL A 423 -13.12 -14.42 11.88
N ALA A 424 -14.37 -14.03 11.68
CA ALA A 424 -14.86 -13.44 10.46
C ALA A 424 -15.16 -11.95 10.65
N GLY A 425 -14.70 -11.12 9.71
CA GLY A 425 -15.16 -9.75 9.57
C GLY A 425 -16.50 -9.73 8.85
N VAL A 426 -17.40 -8.85 9.27
CA VAL A 426 -18.77 -8.74 8.74
C VAL A 426 -18.94 -7.41 8.02
N THR A 427 -19.24 -7.46 6.73
CA THR A 427 -19.52 -6.27 5.92
C THR A 427 -20.88 -5.66 6.27
N ALA A 428 -21.11 -4.40 5.88
CA ALA A 428 -22.40 -3.73 6.08
C ALA A 428 -23.60 -4.48 5.47
N LYS A 429 -23.37 -5.31 4.44
CA LYS A 429 -24.39 -6.16 3.79
C LYS A 429 -24.53 -7.55 4.43
N GLY A 430 -23.80 -7.84 5.50
CA GLY A 430 -23.80 -9.14 6.18
C GLY A 430 -22.87 -10.20 5.59
N GLY A 431 -22.20 -9.92 4.47
CA GLY A 431 -21.17 -10.81 3.92
C GLY A 431 -19.99 -10.95 4.87
N LYS A 432 -19.43 -12.17 4.97
CA LYS A 432 -18.32 -12.52 5.86
C LYS A 432 -17.03 -12.67 5.07
N TYR A 433 -15.90 -12.31 5.68
CA TYR A 433 -14.55 -12.60 5.16
C TYR A 433 -13.67 -13.09 6.29
N SER A 434 -12.73 -14.00 5.99
CA SER A 434 -11.83 -14.54 7.01
C SER A 434 -10.81 -13.49 7.48
N VAL A 435 -10.71 -13.37 8.80
CA VAL A 435 -9.63 -12.63 9.48
C VAL A 435 -8.61 -13.63 10.06
N GLY A 436 -8.98 -14.91 10.16
CA GLY A 436 -8.19 -15.97 10.79
C GLY A 436 -8.37 -16.00 12.30
N GLY A 437 -7.30 -16.35 13.01
CA GLY A 437 -7.29 -16.46 14.47
C GLY A 437 -7.02 -17.90 14.93
N VAL A 438 -6.80 -18.04 16.23
CA VAL A 438 -6.46 -19.31 16.88
C VAL A 438 -7.41 -19.50 18.05
N TYR A 439 -7.90 -20.73 18.21
CA TYR A 439 -8.71 -21.11 19.36
C TYR A 439 -7.83 -21.27 20.60
N GLU A 440 -8.24 -20.67 21.72
CA GLU A 440 -7.57 -20.73 23.03
C GLU A 440 -8.63 -20.64 24.14
N ASP A 441 -8.84 -21.75 24.86
CA ASP A 441 -9.66 -21.85 26.07
C ASP A 441 -11.08 -21.24 25.96
N GLY A 442 -11.82 -21.60 24.90
CA GLY A 442 -13.18 -21.12 24.65
C GLY A 442 -13.25 -19.77 23.93
N PHE A 443 -12.11 -19.20 23.54
CA PHE A 443 -12.02 -17.95 22.79
C PHE A 443 -11.31 -18.13 21.47
N MET A 444 -11.72 -17.36 20.46
CA MET A 444 -10.92 -17.10 19.28
C MET A 444 -10.06 -15.86 19.49
N LYS A 445 -8.74 -16.04 19.50
CA LYS A 445 -7.75 -14.97 19.57
C LYS A 445 -7.31 -14.58 18.17
N VAL A 446 -7.35 -13.29 17.87
CA VAL A 446 -7.02 -12.77 16.54
C VAL A 446 -6.32 -11.41 16.64
N ARG A 447 -5.56 -11.05 15.59
CA ARG A 447 -5.00 -9.71 15.44
C ARG A 447 -5.76 -8.93 14.37
N ILE A 448 -6.48 -7.90 14.78
CA ILE A 448 -7.24 -7.02 13.89
C ILE A 448 -6.49 -5.73 13.62
N ARG A 449 -6.63 -5.18 12.42
CA ARG A 449 -6.02 -3.90 12.03
C ARG A 449 -7.03 -2.77 11.88
N ASP A 450 -8.30 -3.06 12.11
CA ASP A 450 -9.40 -2.12 11.93
C ASP A 450 -10.46 -2.32 13.01
N LEU A 451 -11.03 -1.24 13.50
CA LEU A 451 -12.25 -1.28 14.31
C LEU A 451 -13.44 -1.39 13.34
N ALA A 452 -14.06 -2.56 13.33
CA ALA A 452 -15.13 -2.95 12.40
C ALA A 452 -16.08 -3.95 13.11
N THR A 453 -16.85 -4.71 12.34
CA THR A 453 -17.76 -5.74 12.87
C THR A 453 -17.15 -7.12 12.74
N TYR A 454 -17.16 -7.90 13.82
CA TYR A 454 -16.53 -9.22 13.90
C TYR A 454 -17.43 -10.25 14.58
N THR A 455 -17.26 -11.52 14.20
CA THR A 455 -17.91 -12.70 14.79
C THR A 455 -16.99 -13.92 14.66
N VAL A 456 -17.38 -15.07 15.20
CA VAL A 456 -16.74 -16.36 14.91
C VAL A 456 -17.60 -17.14 13.94
N ALA A 457 -16.96 -17.72 12.92
CA ALA A 457 -17.57 -18.58 11.93
C ALA A 457 -16.87 -19.95 11.92
N VAL A 458 -17.51 -20.90 11.23
CA VAL A 458 -17.04 -22.28 11.09
C VAL A 458 -16.78 -22.58 9.62
N ASP A 459 -15.68 -23.26 9.33
CA ASP A 459 -15.35 -23.76 8.00
C ASP A 459 -14.92 -25.22 8.04
N THR A 460 -15.78 -26.10 7.55
CA THR A 460 -15.56 -27.56 7.47
C THR A 460 -15.57 -28.09 6.04
N VAL A 461 -15.72 -27.20 5.06
CA VAL A 461 -15.90 -27.59 3.66
C VAL A 461 -14.56 -27.46 2.95
N PRO A 462 -14.02 -28.54 2.35
CA PRO A 462 -12.74 -28.46 1.68
C PRO A 462 -12.80 -27.62 0.39
N PRO A 463 -11.67 -27.05 -0.04
CA PRO A 463 -11.59 -26.22 -1.24
C PRO A 463 -11.87 -27.05 -2.51
N GLU A 464 -12.35 -26.40 -3.57
CA GLU A 464 -12.59 -27.02 -4.88
C GLU A 464 -11.37 -26.84 -5.81
N ILE A 465 -10.99 -27.92 -6.52
CA ILE A 465 -9.94 -27.90 -7.57
C ILE A 465 -10.60 -28.01 -8.94
N ILE A 466 -10.42 -26.99 -9.78
CA ILE A 466 -11.04 -26.90 -11.10
C ILE A 466 -9.95 -26.88 -12.18
N PRO A 467 -9.78 -27.94 -12.99
CA PRO A 467 -8.86 -27.91 -14.13
C PRO A 467 -9.38 -26.96 -15.22
N LEU A 468 -8.51 -26.10 -15.75
CA LEU A 468 -8.86 -25.17 -16.83
C LEU A 468 -8.31 -25.68 -18.16
N ASN A 469 -9.21 -25.99 -19.10
CA ASN A 469 -8.90 -26.47 -20.46
C ASN A 469 -7.88 -27.63 -20.51
N PRO A 470 -8.08 -28.74 -19.75
CA PRO A 470 -7.09 -29.82 -19.64
C PRO A 470 -6.73 -30.48 -20.98
N GLN A 471 -7.63 -30.43 -21.97
CA GLN A 471 -7.39 -30.94 -23.31
C GLN A 471 -6.29 -30.16 -24.06
N GLN A 472 -5.95 -28.95 -23.61
CA GLN A 472 -4.93 -28.11 -24.25
C GLN A 472 -3.57 -28.18 -23.56
N TRP A 473 -3.47 -28.73 -22.34
CA TRP A 473 -2.26 -28.63 -21.51
C TRP A 473 -1.00 -29.13 -22.19
N GLY A 474 -1.06 -30.28 -22.87
CA GLY A 474 0.06 -30.80 -23.65
C GLY A 474 0.48 -29.88 -24.79
N ARG A 475 -0.50 -29.43 -25.59
CA ARG A 475 -0.23 -28.55 -26.74
C ARG A 475 0.37 -27.20 -26.31
N THR A 476 -0.12 -26.64 -25.21
CA THR A 476 0.36 -25.35 -24.71
C THR A 476 1.61 -25.47 -23.86
N GLY A 477 1.95 -26.67 -23.37
CA GLY A 477 2.99 -26.85 -22.37
C GLY A 477 2.61 -26.25 -21.01
N ARG A 478 1.32 -26.12 -20.70
CA ARG A 478 0.82 -25.34 -19.55
C ARG A 478 -0.30 -26.05 -18.83
N ILE A 479 -0.09 -26.45 -17.59
CA ILE A 479 -1.14 -27.00 -16.73
C ILE A 479 -1.71 -25.88 -15.87
N VAL A 480 -3.03 -25.72 -15.89
CA VAL A 480 -3.70 -24.62 -15.18
C VAL A 480 -4.86 -25.14 -14.36
N PHE A 481 -4.88 -24.79 -13.08
CA PHE A 481 -5.99 -25.01 -12.17
C PHE A 481 -6.52 -23.70 -11.61
N ARG A 482 -7.80 -23.70 -11.24
CA ARG A 482 -8.39 -22.72 -10.35
C ARG A 482 -8.76 -23.40 -9.05
N ALA A 483 -8.25 -22.88 -7.95
CA ALA A 483 -8.64 -23.28 -6.60
C ALA A 483 -9.67 -22.30 -6.06
N LYS A 484 -10.75 -22.80 -5.47
CA LYS A 484 -11.79 -21.97 -4.85
C LYS A 484 -12.06 -22.47 -3.44
N ASP A 485 -12.31 -21.54 -2.55
CA ASP A 485 -12.84 -21.84 -1.23
C ASP A 485 -13.96 -20.85 -0.87
N LYS A 486 -14.94 -21.27 -0.09
CA LYS A 486 -16.12 -20.47 0.29
C LYS A 486 -16.00 -19.83 1.67
N GLY A 487 -15.09 -20.31 2.52
CA GLY A 487 -14.93 -19.83 3.89
C GLY A 487 -13.63 -19.06 4.06
N THR A 488 -12.57 -19.76 4.43
CA THR A 488 -11.29 -19.18 4.87
C THR A 488 -10.32 -18.82 3.75
N GLY A 489 -10.62 -19.15 2.52
CA GLY A 489 -9.74 -18.99 1.37
C GLY A 489 -8.70 -20.10 1.27
N VAL A 490 -8.02 -20.16 0.12
CA VAL A 490 -6.95 -21.14 -0.12
C VAL A 490 -5.68 -20.71 0.62
N ASN A 491 -5.21 -21.55 1.55
CA ASN A 491 -4.01 -21.33 2.34
C ASN A 491 -2.76 -21.88 1.65
N SER A 492 -2.81 -23.13 1.18
CA SER A 492 -1.66 -23.77 0.53
C SER A 492 -2.08 -24.67 -0.63
N TYR A 493 -1.11 -24.99 -1.49
CA TYR A 493 -1.26 -25.92 -2.59
C TYR A 493 0.05 -26.66 -2.84
N ARG A 494 -0.03 -27.87 -3.39
CA ARG A 494 1.12 -28.64 -3.87
C ARG A 494 0.72 -29.48 -5.07
N GLY A 495 1.52 -29.44 -6.13
CA GLY A 495 1.28 -30.23 -7.34
C GLY A 495 2.41 -31.21 -7.61
N THR A 496 2.09 -32.39 -8.14
CA THR A 496 3.07 -33.35 -8.65
C THR A 496 2.71 -33.82 -10.06
N ILE A 497 3.71 -34.19 -10.84
CA ILE A 497 3.57 -34.88 -12.12
C ILE A 497 4.33 -36.20 -12.01
N ASP A 498 3.64 -37.32 -12.26
CA ASP A 498 4.15 -38.68 -12.10
C ASP A 498 4.81 -38.93 -10.73
N GLY A 499 4.22 -38.37 -9.68
CA GLY A 499 4.67 -38.50 -8.29
C GLY A 499 5.85 -37.58 -7.90
N LYS A 500 6.37 -36.78 -8.81
CA LYS A 500 7.46 -35.81 -8.55
C LYS A 500 6.92 -34.39 -8.47
N TYR A 501 7.52 -33.55 -7.62
CA TYR A 501 7.11 -32.15 -7.50
C TYR A 501 7.11 -31.43 -8.85
N ALA A 502 6.03 -30.68 -9.09
CA ALA A 502 5.88 -29.82 -10.25
C ALA A 502 5.72 -28.38 -9.77
N LEU A 503 6.44 -27.46 -10.42
CA LEU A 503 6.54 -26.05 -10.02
C LEU A 503 5.26 -25.29 -10.38
N PHE A 504 4.18 -25.57 -9.65
CA PHE A 504 2.97 -24.77 -9.68
C PHE A 504 3.19 -23.47 -8.92
N GLY A 505 2.72 -22.37 -9.50
CA GLY A 505 2.73 -21.04 -8.91
C GLY A 505 1.39 -20.34 -9.06
N LYS A 506 1.22 -19.16 -8.46
CA LYS A 506 0.25 -18.14 -8.95
C LYS A 506 1.02 -17.02 -9.64
N PRO A 507 1.39 -17.15 -10.94
CA PRO A 507 2.17 -16.12 -11.63
C PRO A 507 1.49 -14.76 -11.59
N ASN A 508 0.16 -14.70 -11.70
CA ASN A 508 -0.62 -13.46 -11.55
C ASN A 508 -1.73 -13.65 -10.51
N SER A 509 -1.62 -12.90 -9.41
CA SER A 509 -2.50 -13.00 -8.24
C SER A 509 -3.91 -12.46 -8.47
N ILE A 510 -4.13 -11.63 -9.49
CA ILE A 510 -5.48 -11.17 -9.85
C ILE A 510 -6.28 -12.31 -10.47
N SER A 511 -5.66 -13.10 -11.33
CA SER A 511 -6.32 -14.29 -11.90
C SER A 511 -6.54 -15.40 -10.86
N GLY A 512 -5.63 -15.49 -9.87
CA GLY A 512 -5.64 -16.51 -8.83
C GLY A 512 -5.40 -17.95 -9.33
N ASN A 513 -5.08 -18.13 -10.62
CA ASN A 513 -4.87 -19.45 -11.19
C ASN A 513 -3.54 -20.05 -10.73
N LEU A 514 -3.55 -21.35 -10.45
CA LEU A 514 -2.36 -22.16 -10.23
C LEU A 514 -1.84 -22.63 -11.58
N VAL A 515 -0.59 -22.33 -11.91
CA VAL A 515 0.00 -22.59 -13.23
C VAL A 515 1.33 -23.32 -13.07
N CYS A 516 1.52 -24.39 -13.84
CA CYS A 516 2.82 -25.03 -14.05
C CYS A 516 3.15 -24.98 -15.55
N GLU A 517 4.28 -24.38 -15.89
CA GLU A 517 4.88 -24.48 -17.22
C GLU A 517 5.62 -25.83 -17.30
N LEU A 518 5.41 -26.60 -18.37
CA LEU A 518 6.01 -27.92 -18.53
C LEU A 518 7.46 -27.78 -19.01
N ASP A 519 8.35 -28.43 -18.26
CA ASP A 519 9.78 -28.38 -18.47
C ASP A 519 10.31 -29.78 -18.86
N PRO A 520 10.98 -29.93 -20.02
CA PRO A 520 11.49 -31.22 -20.48
C PRO A 520 12.55 -31.84 -19.57
N GLU A 521 13.19 -31.03 -18.71
CA GLU A 521 14.12 -31.52 -17.69
C GLU A 521 13.41 -32.32 -16.58
N HIS A 522 12.13 -32.03 -16.34
CA HIS A 522 11.35 -32.56 -15.21
C HIS A 522 10.22 -33.49 -15.66
N VAL A 523 9.69 -33.29 -16.87
CA VAL A 523 8.59 -34.08 -17.44
C VAL A 523 9.03 -34.60 -18.81
N LYS A 524 8.78 -35.88 -19.10
CA LYS A 524 9.16 -36.47 -20.39
C LYS A 524 8.19 -36.04 -21.50
N LYS A 525 8.68 -35.85 -22.73
CA LYS A 525 7.81 -35.65 -23.92
C LYS A 525 7.41 -36.98 -24.59
N GLY A 526 6.30 -36.95 -25.32
CA GLY A 526 5.73 -38.06 -26.09
C GLY A 526 4.98 -39.08 -25.24
N GLY A 527 4.46 -38.70 -24.07
CA GLY A 527 3.94 -39.63 -23.07
C GLY A 527 2.61 -39.20 -22.43
N ARG A 528 1.92 -40.16 -21.82
CA ARG A 528 0.79 -39.88 -20.91
C ARG A 528 1.36 -39.68 -19.50
N HIS A 529 0.91 -38.62 -18.87
CA HIS A 529 1.34 -38.19 -17.54
C HIS A 529 0.15 -38.06 -16.59
N THR A 530 0.41 -38.24 -15.31
CA THR A 530 -0.56 -38.05 -14.23
C THR A 530 -0.17 -36.83 -13.42
N VAL A 531 -1.07 -35.84 -13.33
CA VAL A 531 -0.89 -34.69 -12.45
C VAL A 531 -1.80 -34.83 -11.23
N GLU A 532 -1.24 -34.65 -10.04
CA GLU A 532 -1.96 -34.60 -8.78
C GLU A 532 -1.84 -33.19 -8.20
N MET A 533 -2.95 -32.62 -7.75
CA MET A 533 -3.00 -31.31 -7.11
C MET A 533 -3.67 -31.44 -5.75
N THR A 534 -3.00 -30.96 -4.72
CA THR A 534 -3.50 -30.88 -3.36
C THR A 534 -3.70 -29.41 -2.99
N VAL A 535 -4.86 -29.06 -2.45
CA VAL A 535 -5.19 -27.70 -2.00
C VAL A 535 -5.76 -27.76 -0.60
N THR A 536 -5.32 -26.86 0.28
CA THR A 536 -5.76 -26.76 1.68
C THR A 536 -6.22 -25.34 1.99
N ASP A 537 -7.33 -25.19 2.71
CA ASP A 537 -7.86 -23.90 3.14
C ASP A 537 -7.26 -23.40 4.48
N GLY A 538 -7.73 -22.25 4.97
CA GLY A 538 -7.25 -21.65 6.22
C GLY A 538 -7.68 -22.38 7.50
N CYS A 539 -8.65 -23.29 7.42
CA CYS A 539 -9.10 -24.16 8.51
C CYS A 539 -8.57 -25.60 8.35
N GLY A 540 -7.64 -25.84 7.43
CA GLY A 540 -6.99 -27.13 7.23
C GLY A 540 -7.85 -28.16 6.49
N ASN A 541 -9.00 -27.80 5.91
CA ASN A 541 -9.74 -28.72 5.04
C ASN A 541 -8.98 -28.89 3.71
N GLN A 542 -8.95 -30.11 3.19
CA GLN A 542 -8.08 -30.47 2.06
C GLN A 542 -8.84 -31.20 0.96
N THR A 543 -8.48 -30.89 -0.28
CA THR A 543 -8.88 -31.64 -1.48
C THR A 543 -7.65 -32.10 -2.23
N VAL A 544 -7.67 -33.34 -2.70
CA VAL A 544 -6.68 -33.92 -3.62
C VAL A 544 -7.38 -34.30 -4.91
N GLY A 545 -6.89 -33.79 -6.05
CA GLY A 545 -7.43 -34.06 -7.37
C GLY A 545 -6.38 -34.68 -8.28
N GLN A 546 -6.73 -35.74 -8.98
CA GLN A 546 -5.87 -36.45 -9.94
C GLN A 546 -6.40 -36.29 -11.37
N PHE A 547 -5.53 -35.91 -12.29
CA PHE A 547 -5.87 -35.66 -13.70
C PHE A 547 -4.79 -36.24 -14.61
N HIS A 548 -5.10 -36.33 -15.89
CA HIS A 548 -4.21 -36.92 -16.89
C HIS A 548 -4.07 -36.02 -18.11
N PHE A 549 -2.87 -35.99 -18.68
CA PHE A 549 -2.59 -35.28 -19.93
C PHE A 549 -1.58 -36.06 -20.77
N VAL A 550 -1.45 -35.65 -22.03
CA VAL A 550 -0.42 -36.15 -22.95
C VAL A 550 0.45 -34.96 -23.33
N TRP A 551 1.77 -35.07 -23.22
CA TRP A 551 2.71 -34.01 -23.59
C TRP A 551 3.80 -34.53 -24.51
#